data_AF-A0A4Q3AXD1-F1
#
_entry.id   AF-A0A4Q3AXD1-F1
#
_cell.length_a   1.000
_cell.length_b   1.000
_cell.length_c   1.000
_cell.angle_alpha   90.00
_cell.angle_beta   90.00
_cell.angle_gamma   90.00
#
_symmetry.space_group_name_H-M   'P 1'
#
loop_
_entity.id
_entity.type
_entity.pdbx_description
1 polymer ?
#
loop_
_entity_poly.entity_id
_entity_poly.type
_entity_poly.pdbx_seq_one_letter_code
_entity_poly.pdbx_strand_id
1 'polypeptide(L)'
;MFSPENALYHKFLAPHLCENFILQSRIHKLNTFGENVFVKRDDELSSGITGSKYRKFASLIPFLVKENFDEVLLIGSAQSNNITGLLQLFREENINPKLMLLQSNETDLKGNLLWMSLLYNMVDVIWITRSDWKNVNELAADYQHQHTDKKIFIVNEGAANAEA
;
A
#
# COMPACT_ATOMS: atom_id res chain seq x y z
N MET A 1 0.67 27.66 15.55
CA MET A 1 -0.67 27.75 16.18
C MET A 1 -1.69 27.59 15.04
N PHE A 2 -2.42 26.47 15.00
CA PHE A 2 -3.40 26.23 13.94
C PHE A 2 -4.58 27.21 14.07
N SER A 3 -5.17 27.65 12.96
CA SER A 3 -6.40 28.43 12.98
C SER A 3 -7.53 27.63 13.66
N PRO A 4 -8.57 28.29 14.21
CA PRO A 4 -9.70 27.61 14.87
C PRO A 4 -10.40 26.57 13.98
N GLU A 5 -10.50 26.81 12.67
CA GLU A 5 -11.04 25.85 11.69
C GLU A 5 -10.17 24.60 11.59
N ASN A 6 -8.84 24.76 11.54
CA ASN A 6 -7.90 23.65 11.47
C ASN A 6 -7.94 22.77 12.73
N ALA A 7 -8.29 23.32 13.90
CA ALA A 7 -8.45 22.55 15.13
C ALA A 7 -9.66 21.61 15.08
N LEU A 8 -10.77 22.02 14.43
CA LEU A 8 -11.95 21.17 14.24
C LEU A 8 -11.64 20.00 13.31
N TYR A 9 -11.01 20.28 12.16
CA TYR A 9 -10.58 19.23 11.23
C TYR A 9 -9.59 18.26 11.88
N HIS A 10 -8.61 18.77 12.62
CA HIS A 10 -7.67 17.92 13.35
C HIS A 10 -8.38 17.03 14.37
N LYS A 11 -9.39 17.53 15.09
CA LYS A 11 -10.16 16.71 16.04
C LYS A 11 -10.92 15.56 15.35
N PHE A 12 -11.49 15.81 14.16
CA PHE A 12 -12.19 14.77 13.40
C PHE A 12 -11.26 13.79 12.70
N LEU A 13 -10.10 14.26 12.22
CA LEU A 13 -9.16 13.45 11.44
C LEU A 13 -8.15 12.71 12.32
N ALA A 14 -7.75 13.26 13.47
CA ALA A 14 -6.72 12.67 14.33
C ALA A 14 -6.96 11.19 14.70
N PRO A 15 -8.20 10.74 15.01
CA PRO A 15 -8.45 9.32 15.27
C PRO A 15 -8.23 8.39 14.07
N HIS A 16 -8.10 8.95 12.86
CA HIS A 16 -7.94 8.25 11.59
C HIS A 16 -6.56 8.49 10.95
N LEU A 17 -5.73 9.34 11.56
CA LEU A 17 -4.38 9.64 11.10
C LEU A 17 -3.39 8.92 12.01
N CYS A 18 -2.48 8.14 11.42
CA CYS A 18 -1.36 7.62 12.18
C CYS A 18 -0.27 8.70 12.25
N GLU A 19 -0.03 9.24 13.46
CA GLU A 19 0.96 10.31 13.70
C GLU A 19 2.40 9.90 13.34
N ASN A 20 2.65 8.59 13.18
CA ASN A 20 3.95 8.07 12.77
C ASN A 20 4.25 8.28 11.28
N PHE A 21 3.25 8.63 10.45
CA PHE A 21 3.47 8.87 9.02
C PHE A 21 3.97 10.30 8.77
N ILE A 22 5.18 10.41 8.20
CA ILE A 22 5.74 11.71 7.80
C ILE A 22 5.17 12.10 6.44
N LEU A 23 4.12 12.93 6.43
CA LEU A 23 3.43 13.35 5.20
C LEU A 23 3.98 14.65 4.59
N GLN A 24 4.98 15.26 5.22
CA GLN A 24 5.60 16.49 4.77
C GLN A 24 6.83 16.20 3.91
N SER A 25 6.73 16.53 2.63
CA SER A 25 7.86 16.54 1.68
C SER A 25 8.14 17.95 1.19
N ARG A 26 9.34 18.16 0.64
CA ARG A 26 9.77 19.45 0.11
C ARG A 26 8.98 19.85 -1.14
N ILE A 27 8.84 21.14 -1.34
CA ILE A 27 8.46 21.75 -2.62
C ILE A 27 9.61 22.64 -3.06
N HIS A 28 10.04 22.55 -4.31
CA HIS A 28 11.05 23.46 -4.85
C HIS A 28 10.78 23.80 -6.31
N LYS A 29 11.29 24.95 -6.74
CA LYS A 29 11.18 25.44 -8.12
C LYS A 29 12.14 24.66 -9.04
N LEU A 30 11.68 24.29 -10.22
CA LEU A 30 12.53 23.72 -11.25
C LEU A 30 13.19 24.83 -12.07
N ASN A 31 14.49 24.69 -12.35
CA ASN A 31 15.26 25.74 -13.02
C ASN A 31 15.01 25.80 -14.54
N THR A 32 14.61 24.69 -15.19
CA THR A 32 14.71 24.54 -16.65
C THR A 32 13.40 24.21 -17.37
N PHE A 33 12.24 24.40 -16.73
CA PHE A 33 10.92 24.02 -17.30
C PHE A 33 9.96 25.20 -17.53
N GLY A 34 10.47 26.44 -17.53
CA GLY A 34 9.68 27.67 -17.66
C GLY A 34 9.55 28.43 -16.35
N GLU A 35 8.79 29.53 -16.37
CA GLU A 35 8.56 30.32 -15.16
C GLU A 35 7.58 29.61 -14.22
N ASN A 36 7.90 29.65 -12.91
CA ASN A 36 7.02 29.22 -11.82
C ASN A 36 6.56 27.74 -11.88
N VAL A 37 7.40 26.84 -12.40
CA VAL A 37 7.19 25.39 -12.27
C VAL A 37 7.80 24.90 -10.96
N PHE A 38 7.01 24.19 -10.15
CA PHE A 38 7.44 23.61 -8.87
C PHE A 38 7.21 22.10 -8.86
N VAL A 39 8.04 21.38 -8.11
CA VAL A 39 7.88 19.94 -7.87
C VAL A 39 7.65 19.67 -6.38
N LYS A 40 6.64 18.86 -6.09
CA LYS A 40 6.41 18.26 -4.76
C LYS A 40 7.16 16.94 -4.70
N ARG A 41 8.13 16.84 -3.80
CA ARG A 41 9.06 15.70 -3.70
C ARG A 41 8.51 14.58 -2.82
N ASP A 42 7.34 14.06 -3.18
CA ASP A 42 6.73 12.94 -2.45
C ASP A 42 7.54 11.63 -2.55
N ASP A 43 8.51 11.57 -3.47
CA ASP A 43 9.53 10.52 -3.51
C ASP A 43 10.43 10.51 -2.25
N GLU A 44 10.48 11.61 -1.50
CA GLU A 44 11.31 11.74 -0.28
C GLU A 44 10.60 11.31 1.00
N LEU A 45 9.33 10.88 0.92
CA LEU A 45 8.53 10.53 2.10
C LEU A 45 9.00 9.24 2.79
N SER A 46 9.60 8.30 2.03
CA SER A 46 10.15 7.05 2.56
C SER A 46 11.16 6.47 1.58
N SER A 47 12.19 5.79 2.11
CA SER A 47 13.25 5.17 1.32
C SER A 47 12.79 3.95 0.51
N GLY A 48 11.77 3.23 0.97
CA GLY A 48 11.21 2.04 0.30
C GLY A 48 9.81 2.27 -0.28
N ILE A 49 9.11 3.31 0.17
CA ILE A 49 7.74 3.60 -0.20
C ILE A 49 7.69 4.97 -0.90
N THR A 50 7.86 4.95 -2.21
CA THR A 50 8.04 6.20 -2.94
C THR A 50 6.72 6.81 -3.42
N GLY A 51 6.64 8.14 -3.32
CA GLY A 51 5.64 8.94 -4.01
C GLY A 51 4.27 8.96 -3.35
N SER A 52 3.24 9.14 -4.18
CA SER A 52 1.86 9.33 -3.73
C SER A 52 1.26 8.13 -2.99
N LYS A 53 1.86 6.93 -3.11
CA LYS A 53 1.37 5.72 -2.41
C LYS A 53 1.53 5.81 -0.91
N TYR A 54 2.60 6.43 -0.42
CA TYR A 54 2.80 6.62 1.02
C TYR A 54 1.64 7.39 1.65
N ARG A 55 1.06 8.35 0.90
CA ARG A 55 -0.11 9.12 1.35
C ARG A 55 -1.36 8.26 1.48
N LYS A 56 -1.60 7.34 0.55
CA LYS A 56 -2.71 6.37 0.63
C LYS A 56 -2.56 5.38 1.79
N PHE A 57 -1.32 5.04 2.12
CA PHE A 57 -1.07 4.10 3.21
C PHE A 57 -1.26 4.74 4.58
N ALA A 58 -1.08 6.06 4.67
CA ALA A 58 -1.28 6.81 5.91
C ALA A 58 -2.74 6.82 6.42
N SER A 59 -3.72 6.50 5.56
CA SER A 59 -5.13 6.24 5.89
C SER A 59 -5.38 4.74 6.05
N LEU A 60 -4.93 3.94 5.08
CA LEU A 60 -5.20 2.49 5.05
C LEU A 60 -4.60 1.74 6.25
N ILE A 61 -3.34 2.00 6.61
CA ILE A 61 -2.66 1.31 7.70
C ILE A 61 -3.35 1.54 9.05
N PRO A 62 -3.65 2.78 9.49
CA PRO A 62 -4.40 2.99 10.73
C PRO A 62 -5.74 2.26 10.76
N PHE A 63 -6.45 2.21 9.63
CA PHE A 63 -7.68 1.42 9.51
C PHE A 63 -7.42 -0.07 9.75
N LEU A 64 -6.43 -0.67 9.09
CA LEU A 64 -6.10 -2.09 9.23
C LEU A 64 -5.69 -2.45 10.66
N VAL A 65 -4.86 -1.60 11.29
CA VAL A 65 -4.42 -1.80 12.69
C VAL A 65 -5.61 -1.71 13.64
N LYS A 66 -6.47 -0.70 13.48
CA LYS A 66 -7.66 -0.50 14.33
C LYS A 66 -8.64 -1.66 14.22
N GLU A 67 -8.88 -2.14 13.00
CA GLU A 67 -9.82 -3.23 12.76
C GLU A 67 -9.26 -4.61 13.09
N ASN A 68 -7.95 -4.73 13.27
CA ASN A 68 -7.26 -5.94 13.72
C ASN A 68 -7.67 -7.19 12.89
N PHE A 69 -7.45 -7.12 11.58
CA PHE A 69 -7.66 -8.25 10.67
C PHE A 69 -6.65 -9.36 10.94
N ASP A 70 -7.08 -10.62 10.84
CA ASP A 70 -6.22 -11.80 11.00
C ASP A 70 -5.26 -11.96 9.80
N GLU A 71 -5.68 -11.47 8.63
CA GLU A 71 -4.93 -11.53 7.40
C GLU A 71 -5.37 -10.42 6.44
N VAL A 72 -4.42 -9.86 5.68
CA VAL A 72 -4.70 -8.84 4.66
C VAL A 72 -4.21 -9.35 3.31
N LEU A 73 -5.16 -9.63 2.42
CA LEU A 73 -4.91 -10.14 1.08
C LEU A 73 -4.61 -8.99 0.11
N LEU A 74 -3.41 -8.98 -0.47
CA LEU A 74 -2.96 -7.97 -1.41
C LEU A 74 -3.00 -8.49 -2.85
N ILE A 75 -3.65 -7.73 -3.74
CA ILE A 75 -3.72 -8.01 -5.18
C ILE A 75 -2.77 -7.09 -5.95
N GLY A 76 -1.93 -7.64 -6.82
CA GLY A 76 -1.08 -6.82 -7.71
C GLY A 76 -0.11 -7.61 -8.58
N SER A 77 0.86 -6.94 -9.17
CA SER A 77 1.92 -7.59 -9.95
C SER A 77 3.19 -7.84 -9.12
N ALA A 78 4.01 -8.79 -9.57
CA ALA A 78 5.33 -9.10 -8.99
C ALA A 78 6.31 -7.90 -8.96
N GLN A 79 6.07 -6.87 -9.77
CA GLN A 79 6.90 -5.66 -9.83
C GLN A 79 6.20 -4.44 -9.21
N SER A 80 5.17 -4.65 -8.40
CA SER A 80 4.37 -3.56 -7.86
C SER A 80 5.06 -2.80 -6.73
N ASN A 81 5.27 -1.50 -6.94
CA ASN A 81 5.64 -0.56 -5.86
C ASN A 81 4.60 -0.57 -4.72
N ASN A 82 3.33 -0.85 -5.04
CA ASN A 82 2.26 -0.88 -4.03
C ASN A 82 2.45 -2.03 -3.06
N ILE A 83 2.66 -3.24 -3.59
CA ILE A 83 2.83 -4.44 -2.79
C ILE A 83 4.11 -4.35 -1.96
N THR A 84 5.22 -3.92 -2.57
CA THR A 84 6.50 -3.78 -1.86
C THR A 84 6.38 -2.79 -0.70
N GLY A 85 5.75 -1.63 -0.93
CA GLY A 85 5.58 -0.63 0.13
C GLY A 85 4.61 -1.07 1.23
N LEU A 86 3.51 -1.75 0.89
CA LEU A 86 2.59 -2.32 1.89
C LEU A 86 3.26 -3.42 2.71
N LEU A 87 4.03 -4.32 2.08
CA LEU A 87 4.76 -5.35 2.80
C LEU A 87 5.74 -4.76 3.82
N GLN A 88 6.42 -3.66 3.46
CA GLN A 88 7.29 -2.95 4.41
C GLN A 88 6.47 -2.46 5.61
N LEU A 89 5.37 -1.72 5.38
CA LEU A 89 4.53 -1.20 6.48
C LEU A 89 3.88 -2.31 7.30
N PHE A 90 3.49 -3.41 6.67
CA PHE A 90 2.88 -4.54 7.37
C PHE A 90 3.87 -5.21 8.31
N ARG A 91 5.16 -5.27 7.94
CA ARG A 91 6.23 -5.72 8.85
C ARG A 91 6.42 -4.75 10.02
N GLU A 92 6.38 -3.45 9.76
CA GLU A 92 6.52 -2.41 10.79
C GLU A 92 5.35 -2.46 11.81
N GLU A 93 4.13 -2.72 11.34
CA GLU A 93 2.89 -2.70 12.15
C GLU A 93 2.39 -4.10 12.56
N ASN A 94 3.16 -5.15 12.32
CA ASN A 94 2.79 -6.55 12.59
C ASN A 94 1.47 -7.02 11.95
N ILE A 95 1.15 -6.51 10.76
CA ILE A 95 0.01 -6.94 9.95
C ILE A 95 0.43 -8.20 9.16
N ASN A 96 -0.45 -9.20 9.09
CA ASN A 96 -0.18 -10.46 8.39
C ASN A 96 -0.61 -10.39 6.91
N PRO A 97 0.32 -10.32 5.92
CA PRO A 97 -0.03 -10.30 4.51
C PRO A 97 -0.32 -11.69 3.93
N LYS A 98 -1.22 -11.73 2.94
CA LYS A 98 -1.30 -12.78 1.93
C LYS A 98 -1.21 -12.14 0.54
N LEU A 99 -0.51 -12.76 -0.41
CA LEU A 99 -0.30 -12.17 -1.73
C LEU A 99 -1.00 -12.98 -2.82
N MET A 100 -1.80 -12.31 -3.64
CA MET A 100 -2.27 -12.78 -4.95
C MET A 100 -1.62 -11.96 -6.05
N LEU A 101 -0.64 -12.56 -6.75
CA LEU A 101 0.18 -11.85 -7.73
C LEU A 101 -0.07 -12.32 -9.16
N LEU A 102 -0.11 -11.37 -10.09
CA LEU A 102 -0.08 -11.68 -11.51
C LEU A 102 1.24 -12.39 -11.84
N GLN A 103 1.13 -13.59 -12.41
CA GLN A 103 2.26 -14.35 -12.89
C GLN A 103 2.95 -13.59 -14.03
N SER A 104 4.26 -13.35 -13.86
CA SER A 104 5.11 -12.76 -14.88
C SER A 104 5.82 -13.86 -15.68
N ASN A 105 6.06 -13.61 -16.96
CA ASN A 105 6.95 -14.45 -17.78
C ASN A 105 8.43 -14.27 -17.37
N GLU A 106 8.73 -13.20 -16.63
CA GLU A 106 10.07 -12.88 -16.14
C GLU A 106 10.24 -13.44 -14.73
N THR A 107 11.10 -14.45 -14.60
CA THR A 107 11.37 -15.17 -13.35
C THR A 107 12.60 -14.67 -12.61
N ASP A 108 13.35 -13.74 -13.20
CA ASP A 108 14.54 -13.17 -12.55
C ASP A 108 14.16 -12.43 -11.28
N LEU A 109 14.85 -12.73 -10.18
CA LEU A 109 14.76 -11.96 -8.94
C LEU A 109 15.46 -10.60 -9.11
N LYS A 110 14.73 -9.63 -9.64
CA LYS A 110 15.18 -8.25 -9.82
C LYS A 110 14.07 -7.24 -9.59
N GLY A 111 14.45 -5.97 -9.45
CA GLY A 111 13.49 -4.90 -9.20
C GLY A 111 12.72 -5.13 -7.90
N ASN A 112 11.43 -4.82 -7.90
CA ASN A 112 10.57 -4.96 -6.73
C ASN A 112 10.37 -6.42 -6.33
N LEU A 113 10.43 -7.37 -7.26
CA LEU A 113 10.32 -8.80 -6.92
C LEU A 113 11.45 -9.24 -5.96
N LEU A 114 12.66 -8.72 -6.16
CA LEU A 114 13.77 -8.95 -5.24
C LEU A 114 13.46 -8.38 -3.84
N TRP A 115 12.99 -7.13 -3.76
CA TRP A 115 12.61 -6.50 -2.50
C TRP A 115 11.48 -7.25 -1.78
N MET A 116 10.44 -7.67 -2.52
CA MET A 116 9.36 -8.49 -1.99
C MET A 116 9.87 -9.81 -1.41
N SER A 117 10.86 -10.45 -2.06
CA SER A 117 11.46 -11.70 -1.56
C SER A 117 12.21 -11.55 -0.23
N LEU A 118 12.65 -10.33 0.11
CA LEU A 118 13.28 -10.03 1.41
C LEU A 118 12.23 -9.79 2.51
N LEU A 119 11.02 -9.37 2.13
CA LEU A 119 9.94 -8.99 3.05
C LEU A 119 8.90 -10.10 3.22
N TYR A 120 8.81 -11.04 2.29
CA TYR A 120 7.77 -12.07 2.25
C TYR A 120 8.31 -13.40 1.73
N ASN A 121 7.75 -14.51 2.23
CA ASN A 121 8.08 -15.83 1.74
C ASN A 121 7.37 -16.07 0.39
N MET A 122 8.14 -16.01 -0.69
CA MET A 122 7.60 -16.10 -2.05
C MET A 122 6.93 -17.45 -2.38
N VAL A 123 7.18 -18.49 -1.58
CA VAL A 123 6.48 -19.78 -1.68
C VAL A 123 5.00 -19.66 -1.32
N ASP A 124 4.64 -18.73 -0.45
CA ASP A 124 3.28 -18.54 0.06
C ASP A 124 2.43 -17.63 -0.86
N VAL A 125 2.95 -17.23 -2.01
CA VAL A 125 2.26 -16.40 -3.00
C VAL A 125 1.28 -17.25 -3.81
N ILE A 126 0.06 -16.75 -3.94
CA ILE A 126 -0.93 -17.29 -4.88
C ILE A 126 -0.69 -16.64 -6.24
N TRP A 127 -0.08 -17.38 -7.16
CA TRP A 127 0.19 -16.90 -8.51
C TRP A 127 -1.04 -17.06 -9.41
N ILE A 128 -1.49 -15.95 -9.99
CA ILE A 128 -2.66 -15.89 -10.86
C ILE A 128 -2.18 -15.74 -12.31
N THR A 129 -2.66 -16.62 -13.19
CA THR A 129 -2.30 -16.56 -14.61
C THR A 129 -2.88 -15.32 -15.27
N ARG A 130 -2.31 -14.90 -16.40
CA ARG A 130 -2.82 -13.74 -17.15
C ARG A 130 -4.23 -13.94 -17.69
N SER A 131 -4.63 -15.18 -18.01
CA SER A 131 -5.99 -15.50 -18.46
C SER A 131 -7.02 -15.38 -17.34
N ASP A 132 -6.61 -15.70 -16.10
CA ASP A 132 -7.48 -15.68 -14.93
C ASP A 132 -7.48 -14.31 -14.23
N TRP A 133 -6.51 -13.44 -14.55
CA TRP A 133 -6.36 -12.12 -13.94
C TRP A 133 -7.62 -11.23 -14.03
N LYS A 134 -8.39 -11.38 -15.12
CA LYS A 134 -9.68 -10.67 -15.29
C LYS A 134 -10.68 -10.94 -14.16
N ASN A 135 -10.54 -12.09 -13.49
CA ASN A 135 -11.42 -12.55 -12.41
C ASN A 135 -10.71 -12.48 -11.05
N VAL A 136 -9.57 -11.78 -10.92
CA VAL A 136 -8.77 -11.79 -9.68
C VAL A 136 -9.55 -11.33 -8.45
N ASN A 137 -10.48 -10.40 -8.60
CA ASN A 137 -11.33 -9.94 -7.51
C ASN A 137 -12.33 -11.01 -7.06
N GLU A 138 -12.85 -11.80 -7.99
CA GLU A 138 -13.73 -12.95 -7.68
C GLU A 138 -12.93 -14.03 -6.97
N LEU A 139 -11.72 -14.34 -7.44
CA LEU A 139 -10.81 -15.28 -6.79
C LEU A 139 -10.43 -14.84 -5.37
N ALA A 140 -10.23 -13.54 -5.14
CA ALA A 140 -9.98 -12.98 -3.83
C ALA A 140 -11.19 -13.09 -2.90
N ALA A 141 -12.40 -12.85 -3.41
CA ALA A 141 -13.63 -13.05 -2.67
C ALA A 141 -13.86 -14.53 -2.31
N ASP A 142 -13.63 -15.43 -3.27
CA ASP A 142 -13.71 -16.88 -3.03
C ASP A 142 -12.72 -17.33 -1.97
N TYR A 143 -11.49 -16.81 -1.99
CA TYR A 143 -10.49 -17.07 -0.96
C TYR A 143 -10.97 -16.63 0.43
N GLN A 144 -11.54 -15.42 0.53
CA GLN A 144 -12.13 -14.92 1.78
C GLN A 144 -13.31 -15.81 2.25
N HIS A 145 -14.18 -16.24 1.34
CA HIS A 145 -15.31 -17.13 1.66
C HIS A 145 -14.89 -18.53 2.10
N GLN A 146 -13.73 -19.02 1.64
CA GLN A 146 -13.20 -20.33 2.04
C GLN A 146 -12.56 -20.32 3.43
N HIS A 147 -12.19 -19.15 3.96
CA HIS A 147 -11.52 -18.98 5.25
C HIS A 147 -12.43 -18.24 6.24
N THR A 148 -13.60 -18.83 6.53
CA THR A 148 -14.60 -18.23 7.43
C THR A 148 -14.16 -18.14 8.89
N ASP A 149 -13.07 -18.83 9.25
CA ASP A 149 -12.41 -18.77 10.55
C ASP A 149 -11.54 -17.53 10.75
N LYS A 150 -11.27 -16.76 9.69
CA LYS A 150 -10.42 -15.56 9.71
C LYS A 150 -11.18 -14.30 9.28
N LYS A 151 -10.91 -13.18 9.95
CA LYS A 151 -11.28 -11.83 9.50
C LYS A 151 -10.26 -11.35 8.48
N ILE A 152 -10.56 -11.54 7.19
CA ILE A 152 -9.67 -11.17 6.07
C ILE A 152 -10.10 -9.83 5.46
N PHE A 153 -9.15 -8.93 5.18
CA PHE A 153 -9.38 -7.73 4.37
C PHE A 153 -8.71 -7.84 3.00
N ILE A 154 -9.39 -7.41 1.94
CA ILE A 154 -8.87 -7.43 0.57
C ILE A 154 -8.43 -6.02 0.15
N VAL A 155 -7.15 -5.88 -0.17
CA VAL A 155 -6.60 -4.66 -0.78
C VAL A 155 -6.57 -4.82 -2.28
N ASN A 156 -7.37 -3.99 -2.96
CA ASN A 156 -7.46 -3.96 -4.41
C ASN A 156 -6.16 -3.47 -5.04
N GLU A 157 -6.01 -3.69 -6.35
CA GLU A 157 -4.84 -3.22 -7.08
C GLU A 157 -4.59 -1.72 -6.85
N GLY A 158 -3.33 -1.37 -6.56
CA GLY A 158 -2.92 0.02 -6.30
C GLY A 158 -3.50 0.64 -5.02
N ALA A 159 -4.04 -0.18 -4.11
CA ALA A 159 -4.74 0.24 -2.90
C ALA A 159 -5.89 1.20 -3.25
N ALA A 160 -6.75 0.79 -4.17
CA ALA A 160 -7.95 1.51 -4.58
C ALA A 160 -9.15 1.09 -3.71
N ASN A 161 -8.97 1.16 -2.40
CA ASN A 161 -10.01 0.90 -1.40
C ASN A 161 -10.55 2.25 -0.89
N ALA A 162 -11.78 2.27 -0.36
CA ALA A 162 -12.38 3.51 0.15
C ALA A 162 -11.65 4.03 1.40
N GLU A 163 -10.97 3.12 2.09
CA GLU A 163 -10.18 3.34 3.30
C GLU A 163 -8.77 3.90 3.02
N ALA A 164 -8.38 3.99 1.75
CA ALA A 164 -7.05 4.43 1.27
C ALA A 164 -7.07 5.83 0.65
#